data_AF-A0A1X7SGI6-F1
#
_entry.id   AF-A0A1X7SGI6-F1
#
_cell.length_a   1.000
_cell.length_b   1.000
_cell.length_c   1.000
_cell.angle_alpha   90.00
_cell.angle_beta   90.00
_cell.angle_gamma   90.00
#
_symmetry.space_group_name_H-M   'P 1'
#
loop_
_entity.id
_entity.type
_entity.pdbx_description
1 polymer ?
#
loop_
_entity_poly.entity_id
_entity_poly.type
_entity_poly.pdbx_seq_one_letter_code
_entity_poly.pdbx_strand_id
1 'polypeptide(L)'
;MYVEHQKRKSINLWIKPKVLQPSSNATKRPRAAATPEDESTPKRRSSGYDNHLQKMDEIEEILQKLRSKHGKDEKYTPEQFHCWANLIQMKKHDSYEAPPNKPFFGVKQSSSQSVTSPGKRIELRTHCIDQLTKWHKLLEDGIISKDEYEDMHKTIMNDIRKF
;
A
#
# COMPACT_ATOMS: atom_id res chain seq x y z
N MET A 1 28.52 26.38 25.34
CA MET A 1 27.70 25.20 24.98
C MET A 1 26.84 25.58 23.78
N TYR A 2 27.16 25.09 22.58
CA TYR A 2 26.36 25.36 21.38
C TYR A 2 25.52 24.13 21.05
N VAL A 3 24.20 24.31 21.01
CA VAL A 3 23.23 23.28 20.60
C VAL A 3 22.93 23.51 19.13
N GLU A 4 23.39 22.59 18.28
CA GLU A 4 23.24 22.67 16.83
C GLU A 4 21.86 22.14 16.44
N HIS A 5 20.95 23.06 16.09
CA HIS A 5 19.59 22.73 15.64
C HIS A 5 19.61 22.13 14.22
N GLN A 6 19.22 20.86 14.11
CA GLN A 6 18.93 20.14 12.88
C GLN A 6 17.80 20.85 12.08
N LYS A 7 18.16 21.60 11.04
CA LYS A 7 17.22 22.19 10.08
C LYS A 7 16.57 21.09 9.23
N ARG A 8 15.30 20.76 9.50
CA ARG A 8 14.50 19.91 8.62
C ARG A 8 14.23 20.65 7.31
N LYS A 9 14.77 20.16 6.20
CA LYS A 9 14.45 20.65 4.85
C LYS A 9 13.09 20.10 4.45
N SER A 10 12.06 20.94 4.47
CA SER A 10 10.73 20.63 3.92
C SER A 10 10.78 20.71 2.40
N ILE A 11 10.52 19.60 1.70
CA ILE A 11 10.35 19.58 0.25
C ILE A 11 8.89 19.90 -0.04
N ASN A 12 8.61 21.15 -0.44
CA ASN A 12 7.30 21.56 -0.91
C ASN A 12 7.14 21.12 -2.38
N LEU A 13 6.43 20.02 -2.60
CA LEU A 13 5.98 19.62 -3.94
C LEU A 13 4.88 20.59 -4.39
N TRP A 14 5.22 21.51 -5.30
CA TRP A 14 4.26 22.38 -5.97
C TRP A 14 3.41 21.56 -6.96
N ILE A 15 2.28 21.04 -6.50
CA ILE A 15 1.23 20.54 -7.39
C ILE A 15 0.39 21.74 -7.82
N LYS A 16 0.56 22.19 -9.07
CA LYS A 16 -0.28 23.23 -9.67
C LYS A 16 -1.70 22.66 -9.86
N PRO A 17 -2.77 23.31 -9.34
CA PRO A 17 -4.12 22.92 -9.70
C PRO A 17 -4.39 23.27 -11.16
N LYS A 18 -4.74 22.26 -11.97
CA LYS A 18 -5.25 22.45 -13.33
C LYS A 18 -6.65 23.06 -13.21
N VAL A 19 -6.74 24.38 -13.37
CA VAL A 19 -8.02 25.07 -13.51
C VAL A 19 -8.62 24.63 -14.84
N LEU A 20 -9.64 23.77 -14.79
CA LEU A 20 -10.51 23.49 -15.93
C LEU A 20 -11.39 24.73 -16.16
N GLN A 21 -11.14 25.46 -17.23
CA GLN A 21 -12.07 26.48 -17.69
C GLN A 21 -13.29 25.83 -18.36
N PRO A 22 -14.51 26.30 -18.10
CA PRO A 22 -15.68 25.88 -18.85
C PRO A 22 -15.65 26.50 -20.25
N SER A 23 -15.48 25.66 -21.27
CA SER A 23 -15.63 26.06 -22.67
C SER A 23 -17.10 26.32 -22.98
N SER A 24 -17.47 27.60 -23.02
CA SER A 24 -18.74 28.06 -23.58
C SER A 24 -18.71 27.93 -25.10
N ASN A 25 -19.52 27.02 -25.66
CA ASN A 25 -20.01 27.16 -27.03
C ASN A 25 -21.50 26.84 -27.10
N ALA A 26 -22.22 27.82 -27.62
CA ALA A 26 -23.66 27.96 -27.86
C ALA A 26 -24.31 26.72 -28.51
N THR A 27 -25.62 26.46 -28.35
CA THR A 27 -26.67 27.17 -29.09
C THR A 27 -28.06 26.80 -28.55
N LYS A 28 -28.86 27.81 -28.17
CA LYS A 28 -30.30 27.68 -27.93
C LYS A 28 -31.03 27.48 -29.27
N ARG A 29 -31.92 26.50 -29.37
CA ARG A 29 -32.99 26.47 -30.37
C ARG A 29 -34.29 25.95 -29.72
N PRO A 30 -35.47 26.54 -29.99
CA PRO A 30 -36.66 26.30 -29.19
C PRO A 30 -37.62 25.24 -29.76
N ARG A 31 -38.32 24.59 -28.81
CA ARG A 31 -39.73 24.13 -28.80
C ARG A 31 -40.20 23.04 -29.78
N ALA A 32 -40.70 21.93 -29.22
CA ALA A 32 -41.98 21.32 -29.60
C ALA A 32 -42.57 20.55 -28.40
N ALA A 33 -43.89 20.54 -28.31
CA ALA A 33 -44.71 20.11 -27.19
C ALA A 33 -44.93 18.58 -27.13
N ALA A 34 -45.41 18.12 -25.97
CA ALA A 34 -45.96 16.81 -25.56
C ALA A 34 -46.62 15.97 -26.69
N THR A 35 -46.67 14.62 -26.65
CA THR A 35 -47.38 13.72 -25.70
C THR A 35 -47.10 12.21 -26.09
N PRO A 36 -47.68 11.16 -25.47
CA PRO A 36 -47.13 10.33 -24.37
C PRO A 36 -46.87 8.84 -24.71
N GLU A 37 -46.38 8.09 -23.71
CA GLU A 37 -46.35 6.61 -23.55
C GLU A 37 -45.53 5.77 -24.54
N ASP A 38 -44.30 5.40 -24.18
CA ASP A 38 -43.82 4.02 -24.34
C ASP A 38 -42.80 3.68 -23.24
N GLU A 39 -43.10 2.60 -22.54
CA GLU A 39 -42.47 2.12 -21.32
C GLU A 39 -41.14 1.43 -21.65
N SER A 40 -40.07 2.20 -21.79
CA SER A 40 -38.72 1.64 -21.78
C SER A 40 -37.77 2.68 -21.20
N THR A 41 -37.65 2.68 -19.87
CA THR A 41 -36.62 3.48 -19.21
C THR A 41 -35.27 3.04 -19.78
N PRO A 42 -34.52 3.93 -20.46
CA PRO A 42 -33.18 3.56 -20.90
C PRO A 42 -32.36 3.29 -19.65
N LYS A 43 -31.77 2.08 -19.54
CA LYS A 43 -30.79 1.74 -18.50
C LYS A 43 -29.67 2.78 -18.56
N ARG A 44 -29.79 3.84 -17.76
CA ARG A 44 -28.73 4.81 -17.53
C ARG A 44 -27.54 4.00 -17.04
N ARG A 45 -26.44 4.04 -17.79
CA ARG A 45 -25.17 3.45 -17.36
C ARG A 45 -24.90 4.07 -15.98
N SER A 46 -24.83 3.23 -14.95
CA SER A 46 -24.65 3.70 -13.57
C SER A 46 -23.44 4.63 -13.53
N SER A 47 -23.64 5.84 -13.02
CA SER A 47 -22.57 6.80 -12.87
C SER A 47 -21.51 6.18 -11.96
N GLY A 48 -20.23 6.53 -12.15
CA GLY A 48 -19.18 6.11 -11.22
C GLY A 48 -19.52 6.47 -9.76
N TYR A 49 -20.32 7.53 -9.57
CA TYR A 49 -20.89 7.93 -8.29
C TYR A 49 -21.94 6.95 -7.75
N ASP A 50 -22.86 6.46 -8.58
CA ASP A 50 -23.90 5.51 -8.17
C ASP A 50 -23.27 4.19 -7.70
N ASN A 51 -22.24 3.72 -8.42
CA ASN A 51 -21.48 2.53 -8.01
C ASN A 51 -20.68 2.74 -6.73
N HIS A 52 -20.31 3.99 -6.41
CA HIS A 52 -19.64 4.31 -5.14
C HIS A 52 -20.62 4.29 -3.97
N LEU A 53 -21.82 4.84 -4.14
CA LEU A 53 -22.88 4.78 -3.14
C LEU A 53 -23.27 3.34 -2.81
N GLN A 54 -23.49 2.51 -3.82
CA GLN A 54 -23.78 1.08 -3.62
C GLN A 54 -22.70 0.39 -2.76
N LYS A 55 -21.42 0.67 -3.03
CA LYS A 55 -20.33 0.13 -2.22
C LYS A 55 -20.36 0.61 -0.77
N MET A 56 -20.71 1.88 -0.53
CA MET A 56 -20.81 2.41 0.84
C MET A 56 -21.96 1.75 1.60
N ASP A 57 -23.11 1.55 0.94
CA ASP A 57 -24.27 0.86 1.52
C ASP A 57 -23.92 -0.60 1.88
N GLU A 58 -23.24 -1.31 0.98
CA GLU A 58 -22.78 -2.69 1.22
C GLU A 58 -21.79 -2.76 2.41
N ILE A 59 -20.88 -1.78 2.53
CA ILE A 59 -19.94 -1.71 3.66
C ILE A 59 -20.67 -1.46 4.98
N GLU A 60 -21.68 -0.58 5.00
CA GLU A 60 -22.46 -0.28 6.20
C GLU A 60 -23.26 -1.50 6.67
N GLU A 61 -23.83 -2.27 5.73
CA GLU A 61 -24.51 -3.52 6.04
C GLU A 61 -23.55 -4.55 6.68
N ILE A 62 -22.34 -4.67 6.14
CA ILE A 62 -21.30 -5.54 6.70
C ILE A 62 -20.85 -5.06 8.08
N LEU A 63 -20.69 -3.74 8.26
CA LEU A 63 -20.33 -3.13 9.54
C LEU A 63 -21.36 -3.43 10.62
N GLN A 64 -22.64 -3.30 10.30
CA GLN A 64 -23.72 -3.59 11.24
C GLN A 64 -23.68 -5.06 11.69
N LYS A 65 -23.43 -5.99 10.76
CA LYS A 65 -23.26 -7.42 11.06
C LYS A 65 -22.05 -7.67 11.96
N LEU A 66 -20.92 -7.03 11.67
CA LEU A 66 -19.70 -7.17 12.48
C LEU A 66 -19.88 -6.60 13.90
N ARG A 67 -20.49 -5.42 14.04
CA ARG A 67 -20.80 -4.81 15.34
C ARG A 67 -21.81 -5.64 16.14
N SER A 68 -22.75 -6.29 15.49
CA SER A 68 -23.72 -7.15 16.18
C SER A 68 -23.06 -8.38 16.80
N LYS A 69 -22.02 -8.92 16.15
CA LYS A 69 -21.28 -10.11 16.61
C LYS A 69 -20.20 -9.78 17.63
N HIS A 70 -19.37 -8.78 17.33
CA HIS A 70 -18.16 -8.44 18.10
C HIS A 70 -18.28 -7.13 18.89
N GLY A 71 -19.39 -6.41 18.77
CA GLY A 71 -19.57 -5.11 19.44
C GLY A 71 -19.73 -5.21 20.95
N LYS A 72 -19.92 -6.41 21.49
CA LYS A 72 -19.92 -6.65 22.94
C LYS A 72 -18.52 -6.80 23.53
N ASP A 73 -17.55 -7.20 22.69
CA ASP A 73 -16.24 -7.64 23.19
C ASP A 73 -15.22 -6.49 23.27
N GLU A 74 -15.56 -5.27 22.83
CA GLU A 74 -14.70 -4.05 22.76
C GLU A 74 -13.27 -4.27 22.22
N LYS A 75 -13.02 -5.42 21.59
CA LYS A 75 -11.69 -5.88 21.18
C LYS A 75 -11.15 -5.10 19.98
N TYR A 76 -12.04 -4.45 19.23
CA TYR A 76 -11.71 -3.80 17.98
C TYR A 76 -12.16 -2.33 17.96
N THR A 77 -11.29 -1.46 17.45
CA THR A 77 -11.57 -0.03 17.24
C THR A 77 -12.53 0.14 16.05
N PRO A 78 -13.35 1.21 15.98
CA PRO A 78 -14.23 1.46 14.84
C PRO A 78 -13.53 1.38 13.47
N GLU A 79 -12.29 1.88 13.38
CA GLU A 79 -11.47 1.85 12.17
C GLU A 79 -11.12 0.41 11.75
N GLN A 80 -10.92 -0.48 12.71
CA GLN A 80 -10.71 -1.91 12.46
C GLN A 80 -11.98 -2.55 11.89
N PHE A 81 -13.16 -2.21 12.40
CA PHE A 81 -14.41 -2.66 11.80
C PHE A 81 -14.59 -2.15 10.36
N HIS A 82 -14.30 -0.87 10.09
CA HIS A 82 -14.35 -0.32 8.73
C HIS A 82 -13.37 -1.03 7.79
N CYS A 83 -12.14 -1.28 8.25
CA CYS A 83 -11.15 -1.99 7.45
C CYS A 83 -11.60 -3.44 7.18
N TRP A 84 -12.17 -4.12 8.16
CA TRP A 84 -12.68 -5.48 8.02
C TRP A 84 -13.84 -5.53 7.03
N ALA A 85 -14.83 -4.64 7.17
CA ALA A 85 -15.97 -4.56 6.27
C ALA A 85 -15.54 -4.31 4.81
N ASN A 86 -14.59 -3.38 4.61
CA ASN A 86 -13.99 -3.14 3.30
C ASN A 86 -13.33 -4.39 2.72
N LEU A 87 -12.63 -5.18 3.53
CA LEU A 87 -11.95 -6.39 3.06
C LEU A 87 -12.93 -7.49 2.67
N ILE A 88 -14.06 -7.62 3.37
CA ILE A 88 -15.16 -8.50 3.00
C ILE A 88 -15.79 -8.04 1.69
N GLN A 89 -16.08 -6.74 1.59
CA GLN A 89 -16.65 -6.15 0.39
C GLN A 89 -15.75 -6.35 -0.85
N MET A 90 -14.43 -6.25 -0.66
CA MET A 90 -13.43 -6.50 -1.70
C MET A 90 -13.16 -7.99 -1.96
N LYS A 91 -13.85 -8.91 -1.28
CA LYS A 91 -13.63 -10.37 -1.35
C LYS A 91 -12.16 -10.75 -1.11
N LYS A 92 -11.51 -10.00 -0.20
CA LYS A 92 -10.14 -10.26 0.27
C LYS A 92 -10.14 -11.00 1.60
N HIS A 93 -11.31 -11.14 2.22
CA HIS A 93 -11.53 -11.83 3.48
C HIS A 93 -12.99 -12.29 3.55
N ASP A 94 -13.26 -13.55 3.88
CA ASP A 94 -14.63 -14.09 3.83
C ASP A 94 -15.27 -14.26 5.22
N SER A 95 -14.47 -14.16 6.28
CA SER A 95 -14.95 -14.44 7.64
C SER A 95 -15.50 -13.20 8.32
N TYR A 96 -16.68 -13.34 8.94
CA TYR A 96 -17.28 -12.36 9.85
C TYR A 96 -16.94 -12.64 11.32
N GLU A 97 -16.37 -13.81 11.63
CA GLU A 97 -16.03 -14.22 13.01
C GLU A 97 -14.56 -13.95 13.31
N ALA A 98 -13.67 -14.27 12.37
CA ALA A 98 -12.24 -14.09 12.54
C ALA A 98 -11.78 -12.80 11.86
N PRO A 99 -10.97 -11.96 12.53
CA PRO A 99 -10.46 -10.74 11.93
C PRO A 99 -9.53 -11.06 10.74
N PRO A 100 -9.34 -10.13 9.80
CA PRO A 100 -8.41 -10.30 8.71
C PRO A 100 -6.97 -10.53 9.19
N ASN A 101 -6.24 -11.43 8.52
CA ASN A 101 -4.82 -11.67 8.80
C ASN A 101 -3.96 -10.51 8.27
N LYS A 102 -4.00 -9.38 8.97
CA LYS A 102 -3.17 -8.21 8.71
C LYS A 102 -2.54 -7.73 10.02
N PRO A 103 -1.36 -7.08 9.95
CA PRO A 103 -0.68 -6.54 11.13
C PRO A 103 -1.56 -5.58 11.95
N PHE A 104 -2.51 -4.93 11.29
CA PHE A 104 -3.46 -4.00 11.89
C PHE A 104 -4.49 -4.66 12.84
N PHE A 105 -4.76 -5.96 12.71
CA PHE A 105 -5.71 -6.71 13.55
C PHE A 105 -5.03 -7.68 14.54
N GLY A 106 -3.72 -7.87 14.41
CA GLY A 106 -2.92 -8.75 15.25
C GLY A 106 -1.45 -8.36 15.17
N VAL A 107 -0.88 -7.91 16.28
CA VAL A 107 0.52 -7.49 16.35
C VAL A 107 1.41 -8.71 16.63
N LYS A 108 2.47 -8.83 15.81
CA LYS A 108 3.61 -9.77 15.78
C LYS A 108 3.41 -11.09 15.01
N GLN A 109 3.46 -11.01 13.69
CA GLN A 109 4.26 -12.00 12.95
C GLN A 109 5.64 -11.40 12.67
N SER A 110 6.60 -11.80 13.51
CA SER A 110 8.03 -11.58 13.35
C SER A 110 8.59 -12.46 12.23
N SER A 111 8.05 -12.33 11.03
CA SER A 111 8.70 -12.80 9.81
C SER A 111 9.10 -11.55 9.03
N SER A 112 10.20 -10.95 9.44
CA SER A 112 10.91 -9.92 8.67
C SER A 112 11.49 -10.56 7.40
N GLN A 113 10.63 -11.05 6.51
CA GLN A 113 10.97 -11.09 5.09
C GLN A 113 11.00 -9.64 4.67
N SER A 114 12.16 -9.00 4.81
CA SER A 114 12.35 -7.66 4.29
C SER A 114 12.03 -7.73 2.80
N VAL A 115 10.93 -7.12 2.41
CA VAL A 115 10.51 -7.02 1.01
C VAL A 115 11.49 -6.02 0.37
N THR A 116 12.72 -6.46 0.11
CA THR A 116 13.72 -5.65 -0.58
C THR A 116 13.24 -5.48 -2.00
N SER A 117 13.08 -4.25 -2.46
CA SER A 117 12.78 -3.99 -3.86
C SER A 117 13.86 -4.62 -4.75
N PRO A 118 13.55 -4.99 -6.01
CA PRO A 118 14.53 -5.56 -6.93
C PRO A 118 15.80 -4.70 -7.05
N GLY A 119 15.64 -3.37 -7.09
CA GLY A 119 16.77 -2.43 -7.11
C GLY A 119 17.62 -2.51 -5.84
N LYS A 120 16.99 -2.60 -4.66
CA LYS A 120 17.73 -2.73 -3.39
C LYS A 120 18.48 -4.05 -3.29
N ARG A 121 17.91 -5.12 -3.85
CA ARG A 121 18.56 -6.44 -3.92
C ARG A 121 19.82 -6.42 -4.76
N ILE A 122 19.77 -5.77 -5.93
CA ILE A 122 20.94 -5.63 -6.80
C ILE A 122 22.02 -4.82 -6.08
N GLU A 123 21.67 -3.71 -5.46
CA GLU A 123 22.61 -2.88 -4.69
C GLU A 123 23.31 -3.67 -3.57
N LEU A 124 22.56 -4.46 -2.80
CA LEU A 124 23.11 -5.32 -1.75
C LEU A 124 24.05 -6.38 -2.32
N ARG A 125 23.70 -7.02 -3.44
CA ARG A 125 24.56 -8.00 -4.10
C ARG A 125 25.85 -7.37 -4.61
N THR A 126 25.77 -6.19 -5.23
CA THR A 126 26.95 -5.44 -5.67
C THR A 126 27.86 -5.13 -4.50
N HIS A 127 27.29 -4.65 -3.38
CA HIS A 127 28.06 -4.35 -2.18
C HIS A 127 28.78 -5.60 -1.61
N CYS A 128 28.12 -6.76 -1.58
CA CYS A 128 28.77 -8.01 -1.17
C CYS A 128 29.95 -8.40 -2.08
N ILE A 129 29.80 -8.22 -3.40
CA ILE A 129 30.88 -8.48 -4.37
C ILE A 129 32.05 -7.51 -4.17
N ASP A 130 31.76 -6.22 -3.91
CA ASP A 130 32.78 -5.23 -3.62
C ASP A 130 33.54 -5.55 -2.32
N GLN A 131 32.83 -6.04 -1.30
CA GLN A 131 33.45 -6.50 -0.07
C GLN A 131 34.40 -7.67 -0.33
N LEU A 132 33.96 -8.70 -1.06
CA LEU A 132 34.81 -9.83 -1.43
C LEU A 132 36.08 -9.39 -2.15
N THR A 133 35.96 -8.43 -3.06
CA THR A 133 37.10 -7.88 -3.80
C THR A 133 38.09 -7.18 -2.86
N LYS A 134 37.60 -6.43 -1.86
CA LYS A 134 38.45 -5.78 -0.85
C LYS A 134 39.14 -6.82 0.04
N TRP A 135 38.42 -7.83 0.51
CA TRP A 135 38.99 -8.91 1.32
C TRP A 135 40.06 -9.69 0.55
N HIS A 136 39.87 -9.90 -0.76
CA HIS A 136 40.87 -10.55 -1.60
C HIS A 136 42.16 -9.72 -1.70
N LYS A 137 42.04 -8.41 -1.89
CA LYS A 137 43.21 -7.51 -1.90
C LYS A 137 43.95 -7.51 -0.56
N LEU A 138 43.23 -7.51 0.56
CA LEU A 138 43.86 -7.57 1.88
C LEU A 138 44.65 -8.88 2.09
N LEU A 139 44.19 -9.98 1.50
CA LEU A 139 44.90 -11.26 1.51
C LEU A 139 46.15 -11.20 0.62
N GLU A 140 46.03 -10.63 -0.59
CA GLU A 140 47.18 -10.42 -1.50
C GLU A 140 48.25 -9.52 -0.89
N ASP A 141 47.84 -8.48 -0.18
CA ASP A 141 48.71 -7.56 0.55
C ASP A 141 49.32 -8.20 1.82
N GLY A 142 48.90 -9.42 2.19
CA GLY A 142 49.38 -10.14 3.37
C GLY A 142 48.95 -9.50 4.70
N ILE A 143 47.93 -8.64 4.68
CA ILE A 143 47.42 -7.94 5.86
C ILE A 143 46.59 -8.88 6.73
N ILE A 144 45.90 -9.83 6.11
CA ILE A 144 45.07 -10.84 6.78
C ILE A 144 45.60 -12.24 6.49
N SER A 145 45.34 -13.16 7.41
CA SER A 145 45.63 -14.58 7.19
C SER A 145 44.60 -15.22 6.24
N LYS A 146 45.00 -16.35 5.65
CA LYS A 146 44.11 -17.14 4.79
C LYS A 146 42.86 -17.63 5.54
N ASP A 147 43.01 -17.98 6.81
CA ASP A 147 41.90 -18.49 7.63
C ASP A 147 40.87 -17.38 7.89
N GLU A 148 41.32 -16.16 8.19
CA GLU A 148 40.43 -14.99 8.35
C GLU A 148 39.70 -14.64 7.04
N TYR A 149 40.38 -14.77 5.90
CA TYR A 149 39.76 -14.56 4.60
C TYR A 149 38.65 -15.59 4.33
N GLU A 150 38.87 -16.87 4.60
CA GLU A 150 37.88 -17.93 4.36
C GLU A 150 36.63 -17.76 5.23
N ASP A 151 36.78 -17.35 6.49
CA ASP A 151 35.66 -17.07 7.39
C ASP A 151 34.79 -15.91 6.88
N MET A 152 35.43 -14.83 6.41
CA MET A 152 34.74 -13.68 5.83
C MET A 152 34.10 -14.01 4.48
N HIS A 153 34.81 -14.76 3.64
CA HIS A 153 34.31 -15.24 2.36
C HIS A 153 33.04 -16.09 2.55
N LYS A 154 33.07 -17.04 3.48
CA LYS A 154 31.90 -17.89 3.81
C LYS A 154 30.72 -17.08 4.31
N THR A 155 30.97 -16.07 5.14
CA THR A 155 29.93 -15.18 5.69
C THR A 155 29.26 -14.38 4.57
N ILE A 156 30.04 -13.73 3.71
CA ILE A 156 29.52 -12.92 2.61
C ILE A 156 28.77 -13.79 1.59
N MET A 157 29.29 -14.99 1.28
CA MET A 157 28.62 -15.92 0.37
C MET A 157 27.28 -16.43 0.93
N ASN A 158 27.18 -16.62 2.24
CA ASN A 158 25.91 -16.93 2.88
C ASN A 158 24.91 -15.76 2.78
N ASP A 159 25.37 -14.52 2.88
CA ASP A 159 24.49 -13.36 2.76
C ASP A 159 24.00 -13.15 1.32
N ILE A 160 24.85 -13.38 0.32
CA ILE A 160 24.44 -13.39 -1.09
C ILE A 160 23.33 -14.41 -1.35
N ARG A 161 23.39 -15.59 -0.73
CA ARG A 161 22.36 -16.64 -0.89
C ARG A 161 21.01 -16.26 -0.25
N LYS A 162 21.00 -15.35 0.73
CA LYS A 162 19.77 -14.93 1.42
C LYS A 162 18.96 -13.87 0.63
N PHE A 163 19.53 -13.28 -0.42
CA PHE A 163 18.91 -12.26 -1.27
C PHE A 163 18.32 -12.86 -2.57
#